data_AF-A0A1H3JXT5-F1
#
_entry.id   AF-A0A1H3JXT5-F1
#
_cell.length_a   1.000
_cell.length_b   1.000
_cell.length_c   1.000
_cell.angle_alpha   90.00
_cell.angle_beta   90.00
_cell.angle_gamma   90.00
#
_symmetry.space_group_name_H-M   'P 1'
#
loop_
_entity.id
_entity.type
_entity.pdbx_description
1 polymer ?
#
loop_
_entity_poly.entity_id
_entity_poly.type
_entity_poly.pdbx_seq_one_letter_code
_entity_poly.pdbx_strand_id
1 'polypeptide(L)'
;MKNFILTLQYLYREHTSIGKLWQFFRRYYISHNLKETKQLWNRKKSFALLEKWKTKKNKKVIIFATKHTIFITELIKNCLNNSKIEYQIYYENYPKKFDDSLYIIVCPQFFKKFPECYIAFQLEQTVSTRWFSEIQIEKLKNSLLILDYSLDNIKYLSNSIPISNLYYLPISTIALKDKDTPYEYDILFYGDTNNDRRKAYINEISKYFKVKIVNNSFGENIWEYIKKSKIVLNIHYYENALLETTRIYECLSNDALIISEKSSDFNTYTDLENIVDFVEIDNIQEMIDRINFWLNESTEFIERKKLIKSYNQRNETQFDFYFHRMLLSLDIIDFDTMYNNTSTTFQPKEFFWCLSLPEYLDRNIAFQSELTKYNEISKFPGLRHKTPWIGCGLSYKYLMKFAKENNYERIIICEDDVLFPSNFDKKIDNINFQLNKPNLKWDIFSGHVTDLNKSFSAKKIGDDIFFNYINLNKTTGMVFNIYNKSIFDYLANWNYNNRHLLTNAIDRYLENKHNLEVITTTPYLVEHKENINTTLWDRNTSEFSYNSMTNSSLHLIEKEINKH
;
A
#
# COMPACT_ATOMS: atom_id res chain seq x y z
N MET A 1 -35.19 7.16 7.87
CA MET A 1 -35.01 8.50 8.48
C MET A 1 -33.77 8.61 9.36
N LYS A 2 -33.53 7.67 10.30
CA LYS A 2 -32.36 7.69 11.21
C LYS A 2 -31.00 7.85 10.51
N ASN A 3 -30.68 7.00 9.51
CA ASN A 3 -29.38 7.05 8.82
C ASN A 3 -29.21 8.32 7.98
N PHE A 4 -30.29 8.89 7.47
CA PHE A 4 -30.28 10.16 6.75
C PHE A 4 -29.86 11.31 7.67
N ILE A 5 -30.47 11.42 8.86
CA ILE A 5 -30.11 12.43 9.87
C ILE A 5 -28.66 12.26 10.30
N LEU A 6 -28.22 11.03 10.57
CA LEU A 6 -26.83 10.74 10.93
C LEU A 6 -25.84 11.20 9.85
N THR A 7 -26.17 10.95 8.58
CA THR A 7 -25.35 11.37 7.43
C THR A 7 -25.28 12.90 7.31
N LEU A 8 -26.42 13.58 7.48
CA LEU A 8 -26.46 15.04 7.49
C LEU A 8 -25.63 15.64 8.63
N GLN A 9 -25.70 15.07 9.83
CA GLN A 9 -24.89 15.53 10.97
C GLN A 9 -23.40 15.34 10.71
N TYR A 10 -23.00 14.21 10.12
CA TYR A 10 -21.63 13.95 9.72
C TYR A 10 -21.14 15.00 8.71
N LEU A 11 -21.91 15.22 7.63
CA LEU A 11 -21.59 16.20 6.59
C LEU A 11 -21.55 17.63 7.12
N TYR A 12 -22.47 17.99 8.03
CA TYR A 12 -22.47 19.31 8.64
C TYR A 12 -21.20 19.56 9.46
N ARG A 13 -20.69 18.55 10.19
CA ARG A 13 -19.42 18.67 10.92
C ARG A 13 -18.22 18.83 9.98
N GLU A 14 -18.20 18.15 8.85
CA GLU A 14 -17.13 18.29 7.84
C GLU A 14 -17.11 19.69 7.21
N HIS A 15 -18.27 20.27 6.90
CA HIS A 15 -18.36 21.53 6.13
C HIS A 15 -18.65 22.78 6.98
N THR A 16 -19.00 22.61 8.26
CA THR A 16 -19.34 23.64 9.27
C THR A 16 -20.44 24.64 8.88
N SER A 17 -21.10 24.45 7.74
CA SER A 17 -22.14 25.33 7.20
C SER A 17 -23.07 24.55 6.26
N ILE A 18 -24.39 24.73 6.42
CA ILE A 18 -25.39 24.18 5.51
C ILE A 18 -25.24 24.74 4.10
N GLY A 19 -24.95 26.04 3.95
CA GLY A 19 -24.72 26.68 2.65
C GLY A 19 -23.55 26.05 1.88
N LYS A 20 -22.38 25.95 2.51
CA LYS A 20 -21.21 25.22 1.97
C LYS A 20 -21.52 23.77 1.60
N LEU A 21 -22.27 23.04 2.46
CA LEU A 21 -22.68 21.67 2.17
C LEU A 21 -23.59 21.58 0.92
N TRP A 22 -24.58 22.46 0.80
CA TRP A 22 -25.43 22.53 -0.38
C TRP A 22 -24.62 22.88 -1.63
N GLN A 23 -23.71 23.85 -1.54
CA GLN A 23 -22.82 24.21 -2.65
C GLN A 23 -21.92 23.04 -3.05
N PHE A 24 -21.40 22.28 -2.10
CA PHE A 24 -20.58 21.09 -2.35
C PHE A 24 -21.36 20.05 -3.18
N PHE A 25 -22.55 19.64 -2.72
CA PHE A 25 -23.35 18.67 -3.47
C PHE A 25 -23.89 19.22 -4.79
N ARG A 26 -24.24 20.52 -4.87
CA ARG A 26 -24.65 21.17 -6.12
C ARG A 26 -23.52 21.18 -7.14
N ARG A 27 -22.31 21.60 -6.74
CA ARG A 27 -21.14 21.61 -7.64
C ARG A 27 -20.80 20.20 -8.10
N TYR A 28 -20.80 19.23 -7.17
CA TYR A 28 -20.57 17.84 -7.51
C TYR A 28 -21.61 17.32 -8.50
N TYR A 29 -22.90 17.60 -8.29
CA TYR A 29 -23.97 17.23 -9.21
C TYR A 29 -23.84 17.89 -10.59
N ILE A 30 -23.32 19.11 -10.67
CA ILE A 30 -23.11 19.80 -11.96
C ILE A 30 -21.92 19.20 -12.71
N SER A 31 -20.83 18.87 -12.01
CA SER A 31 -19.65 18.27 -12.63
C SER A 31 -19.80 16.77 -12.92
N HIS A 32 -20.80 16.14 -12.30
CA HIS A 32 -21.10 14.72 -12.42
C HIS A 32 -22.59 14.55 -12.76
N ASN A 33 -23.18 13.40 -12.46
CA ASN A 33 -24.61 13.16 -12.61
C ASN A 33 -25.28 12.74 -11.29
N LEU A 34 -26.59 12.48 -11.34
CA LEU A 34 -27.37 12.05 -10.18
C LEU A 34 -26.86 10.72 -9.59
N LYS A 35 -26.41 9.79 -10.44
CA LYS A 35 -25.94 8.47 -10.02
C LYS A 35 -24.64 8.59 -9.21
N GLU A 36 -23.65 9.34 -9.69
CA GLU A 36 -22.42 9.56 -8.92
C GLU A 36 -22.68 10.39 -7.65
N THR A 37 -23.60 11.35 -7.70
CA THR A 37 -23.97 12.15 -6.51
C THR A 37 -24.60 11.26 -5.43
N LYS A 38 -25.45 10.30 -5.81
CA LYS A 38 -26.00 9.28 -4.90
C LYS A 38 -24.91 8.37 -4.34
N GLN A 39 -23.91 7.99 -5.14
CA GLN A 39 -22.77 7.19 -4.68
C GLN A 39 -21.92 7.96 -3.66
N LEU A 40 -21.65 9.24 -3.92
CA LEU A 40 -20.98 10.12 -2.96
C LEU A 40 -21.76 10.19 -1.63
N TRP A 41 -23.08 10.36 -1.69
CA TRP A 41 -23.94 10.33 -0.51
C TRP A 41 -23.85 9.00 0.24
N ASN A 42 -23.95 7.88 -0.47
CA ASN A 42 -23.85 6.53 0.13
C ASN A 42 -22.51 6.34 0.85
N ARG A 43 -21.41 6.78 0.25
CA ARG A 43 -20.08 6.73 0.88
C ARG A 43 -20.02 7.62 2.13
N LYS A 44 -20.57 8.84 2.09
CA LYS A 44 -20.64 9.73 3.26
C LYS A 44 -21.51 9.15 4.37
N LYS A 45 -22.58 8.44 4.03
CA LYS A 45 -23.37 7.63 4.96
C LYS A 45 -22.54 6.51 5.59
N SER A 46 -21.74 5.79 4.80
CA SER A 46 -20.83 4.74 5.32
C SER A 46 -19.83 5.30 6.32
N PHE A 47 -19.23 6.46 6.06
CA PHE A 47 -18.35 7.14 7.02
C PHE A 47 -19.11 7.55 8.31
N ALA A 48 -20.32 8.08 8.19
CA ALA A 48 -21.13 8.43 9.35
C ALA A 48 -21.48 7.21 10.22
N LEU A 49 -21.77 6.07 9.59
CA LEU A 49 -22.00 4.78 10.27
C LEU A 49 -20.72 4.25 10.92
N LEU A 50 -19.57 4.38 10.25
CA LEU A 50 -18.26 4.02 10.82
C LEU A 50 -17.96 4.82 12.09
N GLU A 51 -18.13 6.15 12.07
CA GLU A 51 -17.91 7.00 13.25
C GLU A 51 -18.84 6.61 14.41
N LYS A 52 -20.08 6.24 14.10
CA LYS A 52 -21.01 5.69 15.09
C LYS A 52 -20.57 4.31 15.60
N TRP A 53 -20.05 3.43 14.75
CA TRP A 53 -19.57 2.11 15.15
C TRP A 53 -18.36 2.22 16.08
N LYS A 54 -17.43 3.14 15.82
CA LYS A 54 -16.23 3.34 16.64
C LYS A 54 -16.52 3.66 18.10
N THR A 55 -17.66 4.30 18.40
CA THR A 55 -18.07 4.70 19.75
C THR A 55 -18.90 3.65 20.48
N LYS A 56 -19.28 2.55 19.82
CA LYS A 56 -20.03 1.47 20.46
C LYS A 56 -19.16 0.71 21.47
N LYS A 57 -19.76 0.37 22.62
CA LYS A 57 -19.22 -0.64 23.53
C LYS A 57 -19.28 -2.02 22.86
N ASN A 58 -18.26 -2.85 23.06
CA ASN A 58 -18.15 -4.21 22.51
C ASN A 58 -18.35 -4.25 20.98
N LYS A 59 -17.75 -3.28 20.27
CA LYS A 59 -17.79 -3.20 18.82
C LYS A 59 -17.08 -4.41 18.19
N LYS A 60 -17.69 -5.00 17.17
CA LYS A 60 -17.14 -6.11 16.40
C LYS A 60 -17.05 -5.75 14.93
N VAL A 61 -16.01 -6.25 14.26
CA VAL A 61 -15.94 -6.29 12.80
C VAL A 61 -16.63 -7.57 12.31
N ILE A 62 -17.54 -7.46 11.35
CA ILE A 62 -18.21 -8.62 10.77
C ILE A 62 -17.56 -8.94 9.43
N ILE A 63 -17.00 -10.14 9.29
CA ILE A 63 -16.40 -10.61 8.04
C ILE A 63 -17.41 -11.49 7.33
N PHE A 64 -17.75 -11.14 6.09
CA PHE A 64 -18.61 -11.95 5.23
C PHE A 64 -17.80 -12.47 4.06
N ALA A 65 -17.71 -13.79 3.97
CA ALA A 65 -16.80 -14.48 3.07
C ALA A 65 -17.44 -15.72 2.45
N THR A 66 -16.81 -16.23 1.41
CA THR A 66 -17.13 -17.51 0.76
C THR A 66 -16.23 -18.60 1.32
N LYS A 67 -16.59 -19.89 1.18
CA LYS A 67 -15.70 -20.96 1.66
C LYS A 67 -14.34 -20.97 0.95
N HIS A 68 -14.30 -20.62 -0.34
CA HIS A 68 -13.03 -20.54 -1.09
C HIS A 68 -12.10 -19.42 -0.64
N THR A 69 -12.54 -18.52 0.26
CA THR A 69 -11.70 -17.44 0.82
C THR A 69 -11.35 -17.65 2.29
N ILE A 70 -11.51 -18.86 2.84
CA ILE A 70 -11.14 -19.17 4.24
C ILE A 70 -9.69 -18.74 4.55
N PHE A 71 -8.73 -19.01 3.66
CA PHE A 71 -7.35 -18.57 3.84
C PHE A 71 -7.23 -17.05 4.04
N ILE A 72 -7.95 -16.27 3.23
CA ILE A 72 -7.98 -14.81 3.34
C ILE A 72 -8.57 -14.36 4.67
N THR A 73 -9.62 -15.04 5.14
CA THR A 73 -10.17 -14.74 6.45
C THR A 73 -9.20 -15.04 7.58
N GLU A 74 -8.36 -16.08 7.50
CA GLU A 74 -7.31 -16.31 8.51
C GLU A 74 -6.27 -15.19 8.55
N LEU A 75 -5.86 -14.65 7.38
CA LEU A 75 -5.00 -13.46 7.33
C LEU A 75 -5.65 -12.26 8.02
N ILE A 76 -6.92 -11.98 7.72
CA ILE A 76 -7.67 -10.88 8.36
C ILE A 76 -7.78 -11.10 9.87
N LYS A 77 -8.11 -12.32 10.31
CA LYS A 77 -8.24 -12.68 11.74
C LYS A 77 -6.94 -12.43 12.48
N ASN A 78 -5.81 -12.78 11.88
CA ASN A 78 -4.49 -12.55 12.47
C ASN A 78 -4.26 -11.06 12.75
N CYS A 79 -4.46 -10.19 11.75
CA CYS A 79 -4.29 -8.74 11.94
C CYS A 79 -5.27 -8.16 12.96
N LEU A 80 -6.54 -8.60 12.95
CA LEU A 80 -7.54 -8.13 13.91
C LEU A 80 -7.21 -8.57 15.35
N ASN A 81 -6.74 -9.81 15.53
CA ASN A 81 -6.27 -10.31 16.83
C ASN A 81 -5.07 -9.48 17.34
N ASN A 82 -4.07 -9.23 16.48
CA ASN A 82 -2.90 -8.42 16.81
C ASN A 82 -3.27 -6.97 17.17
N SER A 83 -4.37 -6.47 16.59
CA SER A 83 -4.95 -5.16 16.91
C SER A 83 -5.94 -5.18 18.09
N LYS A 84 -6.17 -6.33 18.73
CA LYS A 84 -7.17 -6.52 19.80
C LYS A 84 -8.59 -6.10 19.40
N ILE A 85 -8.96 -6.31 18.14
CA ILE A 85 -10.28 -6.00 17.60
C ILE A 85 -11.11 -7.29 17.56
N GLU A 86 -12.25 -7.28 18.25
CA GLU A 86 -13.19 -8.40 18.18
C GLU A 86 -13.82 -8.52 16.78
N TYR A 87 -14.04 -9.75 16.33
CA TYR A 87 -14.68 -10.03 15.06
C TYR A 87 -15.63 -11.22 15.11
N GLN A 88 -16.46 -11.32 14.08
CA GLN A 88 -17.31 -12.48 13.81
C GLN A 88 -17.34 -12.76 12.31
N ILE A 89 -17.34 -14.04 11.93
CA ILE A 89 -17.25 -14.47 10.53
C ILE A 89 -18.51 -15.22 10.13
N TYR A 90 -18.98 -14.95 8.92
CA TYR A 90 -20.06 -15.67 8.27
C TYR A 90 -19.57 -16.18 6.91
N TYR A 91 -19.62 -17.50 6.71
CA TYR A 91 -19.35 -18.13 5.42
C TYR A 91 -20.67 -18.45 4.72
N GLU A 92 -20.95 -17.79 3.60
CA GLU A 92 -22.10 -18.02 2.69
C GLU A 92 -23.52 -17.82 3.29
N ASN A 93 -23.63 -17.75 4.62
CA ASN A 93 -24.89 -17.54 5.34
C ASN A 93 -25.08 -16.08 5.69
N TYR A 94 -26.08 -15.42 5.09
CA TYR A 94 -26.44 -14.06 5.47
C TYR A 94 -26.83 -13.98 6.95
N PRO A 95 -26.43 -12.91 7.69
CA PRO A 95 -27.03 -12.64 8.98
C PRO A 95 -28.53 -12.40 8.81
N LYS A 96 -29.34 -12.77 9.82
CA LYS A 96 -30.81 -12.56 9.79
C LYS A 96 -31.20 -11.12 9.43
N LYS A 97 -30.38 -10.15 9.87
CA LYS A 97 -30.47 -8.74 9.52
C LYS A 97 -29.08 -8.11 9.60
N PHE A 98 -28.76 -7.20 8.68
CA PHE A 98 -27.57 -6.36 8.80
C PHE A 98 -27.80 -5.31 9.90
N ASP A 99 -26.85 -5.19 10.82
CA ASP A 99 -26.86 -4.16 11.85
C ASP A 99 -25.92 -3.01 11.50
N ASP A 100 -25.72 -2.06 12.43
CA ASP A 100 -24.83 -0.92 12.23
C ASP A 100 -23.35 -1.27 12.51
N SER A 101 -22.92 -2.51 12.29
CA SER A 101 -21.50 -2.92 12.43
C SER A 101 -20.67 -2.55 11.21
N LEU A 102 -19.34 -2.54 11.37
CA LEU A 102 -18.43 -2.47 10.23
C LEU A 102 -18.31 -3.86 9.61
N TYR A 103 -18.61 -3.96 8.31
CA TYR A 103 -18.47 -5.20 7.57
C TYR A 103 -17.24 -5.20 6.67
N ILE A 104 -16.56 -6.34 6.55
CA ILE A 104 -15.58 -6.63 5.49
C ILE A 104 -16.18 -7.73 4.63
N ILE A 105 -16.39 -7.45 3.34
CA ILE A 105 -16.98 -8.40 2.40
C ILE A 105 -15.90 -8.87 1.44
N VAL A 106 -15.52 -10.15 1.57
CA VAL A 106 -14.48 -10.79 0.77
C VAL A 106 -15.11 -11.44 -0.46
N CYS A 107 -14.59 -11.15 -1.66
CA CYS A 107 -15.22 -11.51 -2.94
C CYS A 107 -16.68 -11.02 -3.06
N PRO A 108 -16.92 -9.69 -3.09
CA PRO A 108 -18.27 -9.12 -3.13
C PRO A 108 -19.13 -9.63 -4.31
N GLN A 109 -18.51 -10.15 -5.37
CA GLN A 109 -19.17 -10.67 -6.56
C GLN A 109 -20.16 -11.79 -6.27
N PHE A 110 -19.89 -12.60 -5.25
CA PHE A 110 -20.70 -13.76 -4.87
C PHE A 110 -21.94 -13.40 -4.04
N PHE A 111 -22.05 -12.16 -3.58
CA PHE A 111 -23.15 -11.74 -2.70
C PHE A 111 -24.19 -10.90 -3.44
N LYS A 112 -25.45 -11.08 -3.04
CA LYS A 112 -26.62 -10.35 -3.55
C LYS A 112 -27.07 -9.23 -2.63
N LYS A 113 -26.85 -9.36 -1.32
CA LYS A 113 -27.28 -8.37 -0.31
C LYS A 113 -26.07 -7.81 0.43
N PHE A 114 -26.10 -6.51 0.69
CA PHE A 114 -25.00 -5.76 1.30
C PHE A 114 -25.52 -4.94 2.49
N PRO A 115 -24.71 -4.79 3.56
CA PRO A 115 -24.97 -3.84 4.63
C PRO A 115 -24.77 -2.40 4.12
N GLU A 116 -25.20 -1.40 4.90
CA GLU A 116 -25.02 0.00 4.51
C GLU A 116 -23.58 0.51 4.67
N CYS A 117 -22.76 -0.13 5.52
CA CYS A 117 -21.36 0.23 5.76
C CYS A 117 -20.49 -1.03 5.61
N TYR A 118 -19.66 -1.06 4.56
CA TYR A 118 -18.74 -2.17 4.34
C TYR A 118 -17.45 -1.71 3.63
N ILE A 119 -16.40 -2.47 3.89
CA ILE A 119 -15.19 -2.53 3.09
C ILE A 119 -15.35 -3.70 2.12
N ALA A 120 -15.04 -3.49 0.85
CA ALA A 120 -15.02 -4.57 -0.14
C ALA A 120 -13.58 -5.07 -0.30
N PHE A 121 -13.34 -6.38 -0.12
CA PHE A 121 -12.07 -6.99 -0.51
C PHE A 121 -12.29 -7.77 -1.80
N GLN A 122 -11.86 -7.15 -2.90
CA GLN A 122 -11.93 -7.72 -4.23
C GLN A 122 -10.74 -8.66 -4.49
N LEU A 123 -11.03 -9.87 -4.96
CA LEU A 123 -10.05 -10.91 -5.33
C LEU A 123 -10.27 -11.51 -6.72
N GLU A 124 -11.32 -11.13 -7.45
CA GLU A 124 -11.51 -11.59 -8.85
C GLU A 124 -10.62 -10.81 -9.83
N GLN A 125 -10.12 -11.49 -10.86
CA GLN A 125 -9.18 -10.93 -11.84
C GLN A 125 -9.89 -10.13 -12.95
N THR A 126 -9.37 -8.94 -13.27
CA THR A 126 -9.93 -8.08 -14.35
C THR A 126 -9.73 -8.62 -15.76
N VAL A 127 -8.96 -9.71 -15.92
CA VAL A 127 -8.79 -10.42 -17.19
C VAL A 127 -10.12 -11.02 -17.72
N SER A 128 -11.12 -11.18 -16.84
CA SER A 128 -12.46 -11.61 -17.23
C SER A 128 -13.53 -10.57 -16.90
N THR A 129 -14.22 -10.07 -17.92
CA THR A 129 -15.33 -9.11 -17.77
C THR A 129 -16.52 -9.68 -17.00
N ARG A 130 -16.63 -11.01 -16.89
CA ARG A 130 -17.69 -11.72 -16.15
C ARG A 130 -17.82 -11.22 -14.70
N TRP A 131 -16.71 -10.88 -14.06
CA TRP A 131 -16.67 -10.48 -12.64
C TRP A 131 -16.91 -8.98 -12.43
N PHE A 132 -16.90 -8.17 -13.49
CA PHE A 132 -16.93 -6.70 -13.43
C PHE A 132 -18.08 -6.09 -14.24
N SER A 133 -19.23 -6.78 -14.30
CA SER A 133 -20.46 -6.17 -14.80
C SER A 133 -20.81 -4.88 -14.04
N GLU A 134 -21.63 -4.01 -14.65
CA GLU A 134 -22.02 -2.73 -14.05
C GLU A 134 -22.56 -2.86 -12.62
N ILE A 135 -23.35 -3.91 -12.36
CA ILE A 135 -23.93 -4.21 -11.04
C ILE A 135 -22.82 -4.54 -10.03
N GLN A 136 -21.77 -5.26 -10.45
CA GLN A 136 -20.65 -5.60 -9.57
C GLN A 136 -19.80 -4.36 -9.27
N ILE A 137 -19.52 -3.53 -10.29
CA ILE A 137 -18.83 -2.26 -10.11
C ILE A 137 -19.62 -1.33 -9.19
N GLU A 138 -20.95 -1.29 -9.29
CA GLU A 138 -21.79 -0.48 -8.41
C GLU A 138 -21.71 -0.91 -6.93
N LYS A 139 -21.61 -2.22 -6.66
CA LYS A 139 -21.33 -2.71 -5.30
C LYS A 139 -19.97 -2.22 -4.81
N LEU A 140 -18.94 -2.19 -5.66
CA LEU A 140 -17.64 -1.66 -5.26
C LEU A 140 -17.73 -0.15 -4.98
N LYS A 141 -18.38 0.63 -5.85
CA LYS A 141 -18.57 2.08 -5.71
C LYS A 141 -19.33 2.52 -4.45
N ASN A 142 -20.23 1.67 -3.94
CA ASN A 142 -21.01 1.94 -2.73
C ASN A 142 -20.28 1.56 -1.42
N SER A 143 -19.12 0.90 -1.51
CA SER A 143 -18.31 0.57 -0.34
C SER A 143 -17.65 1.81 0.29
N LEU A 144 -17.18 1.67 1.53
CA LEU A 144 -16.36 2.66 2.21
C LEU A 144 -15.01 2.86 1.49
N LEU A 145 -14.37 1.75 1.17
CA LEU A 145 -13.18 1.61 0.34
C LEU A 145 -13.11 0.18 -0.22
N ILE A 146 -12.25 0.00 -1.20
CA ILE A 146 -12.00 -1.28 -1.87
C ILE A 146 -10.55 -1.67 -1.61
N LEU A 147 -10.35 -2.87 -1.06
CA LEU A 147 -9.08 -3.55 -0.99
C LEU A 147 -8.95 -4.43 -2.24
N ASP A 148 -7.78 -4.44 -2.87
CA ASP A 148 -7.47 -5.31 -4.00
C ASP A 148 -6.03 -5.81 -3.89
N TYR A 149 -5.80 -7.06 -4.27
CA TYR A 149 -4.51 -7.72 -4.16
C TYR A 149 -3.58 -7.46 -5.35
N SER A 150 -4.09 -6.91 -6.45
CA SER A 150 -3.33 -6.68 -7.68
C SER A 150 -3.31 -5.20 -8.07
N LEU A 151 -2.12 -4.68 -8.37
CA LEU A 151 -1.95 -3.34 -8.91
C LEU A 151 -2.56 -3.19 -10.31
N ASP A 152 -2.60 -4.27 -11.10
CA ASP A 152 -3.25 -4.28 -12.42
C ASP A 152 -4.77 -4.19 -12.30
N ASN A 153 -5.37 -4.89 -11.33
CA ASN A 153 -6.78 -4.72 -11.00
C ASN A 153 -7.06 -3.28 -10.54
N ILE A 154 -6.21 -2.70 -9.68
CA ILE A 154 -6.34 -1.31 -9.23
C ILE A 154 -6.28 -0.34 -10.41
N LYS A 155 -5.32 -0.53 -11.33
CA LYS A 155 -5.22 0.26 -12.57
C LYS A 155 -6.51 0.18 -13.38
N TYR A 156 -7.04 -1.01 -13.61
CA TYR A 156 -8.30 -1.19 -14.32
C TYR A 156 -9.48 -0.51 -13.63
N LEU A 157 -9.64 -0.71 -12.31
CA LEU A 157 -10.71 -0.13 -11.51
C LEU A 157 -10.63 1.40 -11.41
N SER A 158 -9.42 1.95 -11.47
CA SER A 158 -9.18 3.40 -11.38
C SER A 158 -9.88 4.20 -12.48
N ASN A 159 -10.15 3.57 -13.63
CA ASN A 159 -10.91 4.16 -14.75
C ASN A 159 -12.36 4.51 -14.37
N SER A 160 -12.91 3.84 -13.35
CA SER A 160 -14.30 4.00 -12.93
C SER A 160 -14.46 4.41 -11.47
N ILE A 161 -13.42 4.25 -10.66
CA ILE A 161 -13.43 4.44 -9.22
C ILE A 161 -12.23 5.31 -8.85
N PRO A 162 -12.42 6.39 -8.07
CA PRO A 162 -11.30 7.22 -7.64
C PRO A 162 -10.22 6.40 -6.93
N ILE A 163 -8.95 6.57 -7.31
CA ILE A 163 -7.78 5.89 -6.71
C ILE A 163 -7.74 6.09 -5.18
N SER A 164 -8.22 7.22 -4.68
CA SER A 164 -8.35 7.49 -3.24
C SER A 164 -9.21 6.47 -2.48
N ASN A 165 -10.06 5.70 -3.18
CA ASN A 165 -10.88 4.61 -2.63
C ASN A 165 -10.31 3.21 -2.87
N LEU A 166 -9.30 3.05 -3.72
CA LEU A 166 -8.69 1.77 -4.07
C LEU A 166 -7.42 1.58 -3.24
N TYR A 167 -7.36 0.54 -2.42
CA TYR A 167 -6.27 0.24 -1.50
C TYR A 167 -5.60 -1.06 -1.92
N TYR A 168 -4.29 -1.02 -2.11
CA TYR A 168 -3.51 -2.23 -2.36
C TYR A 168 -3.39 -3.04 -1.07
N LEU A 169 -3.69 -4.33 -1.15
CA LEU A 169 -3.57 -5.30 -0.06
C LEU A 169 -3.04 -6.63 -0.64
N PRO A 170 -1.72 -6.78 -0.79
CA PRO A 170 -1.12 -8.01 -1.30
C PRO A 170 -1.38 -9.16 -0.33
N ILE A 171 -1.51 -10.37 -0.89
CA ILE A 171 -1.60 -11.59 -0.10
C ILE A 171 -0.20 -11.97 0.40
N SER A 172 -0.12 -12.62 1.55
CA SER A 172 1.13 -13.12 2.13
C SER A 172 0.86 -14.45 2.84
N THR A 173 1.92 -15.09 3.33
CA THR A 173 1.81 -16.31 4.13
C THR A 173 1.34 -16.00 5.56
N ILE A 174 0.86 -17.04 6.24
CA ILE A 174 0.59 -17.03 7.67
C ILE A 174 1.09 -18.35 8.26
N ALA A 175 1.57 -18.32 9.50
CA ALA A 175 1.91 -19.53 10.22
C ALA A 175 0.63 -20.34 10.51
N LEU A 176 0.41 -21.40 9.74
CA LEU A 176 -0.61 -22.40 10.04
C LEU A 176 -0.02 -23.48 10.95
N LYS A 177 -0.87 -24.18 11.72
CA LYS A 177 -0.41 -25.22 12.65
C LYS A 177 0.37 -26.30 11.90
N ASP A 178 1.64 -26.47 12.28
CA ASP A 178 2.46 -27.56 11.76
C ASP A 178 1.99 -28.89 12.36
N LYS A 179 1.81 -29.87 11.49
CA LYS A 179 1.62 -31.26 11.87
C LYS A 179 2.43 -32.05 10.87
N ASP A 180 3.52 -32.64 11.35
CA ASP A 180 4.32 -33.53 10.52
C ASP A 180 3.42 -34.66 10.01
N THR A 181 3.21 -34.65 8.70
CA THR A 181 2.23 -35.50 8.03
C THR A 181 2.98 -36.24 6.93
N PRO A 182 2.99 -37.59 6.95
CA PRO A 182 3.65 -38.33 5.90
C PRO A 182 2.97 -38.06 4.56
N TYR A 183 3.77 -37.92 3.51
CA TYR A 183 3.25 -37.74 2.16
C TYR A 183 2.51 -39.00 1.69
N GLU A 184 1.25 -38.82 1.28
CA GLU A 184 0.38 -39.86 0.69
C GLU A 184 0.34 -39.73 -0.85
N TYR A 185 0.62 -38.53 -1.36
CA TYR A 185 0.54 -38.20 -2.78
C TYR A 185 1.84 -37.56 -3.26
N ASP A 186 2.29 -37.92 -4.46
CA ASP A 186 3.42 -37.25 -5.09
C ASP A 186 3.00 -35.85 -5.57
N ILE A 187 1.82 -35.75 -6.20
CA ILE A 187 1.36 -34.52 -6.83
C ILE A 187 -0.10 -34.24 -6.44
N LEU A 188 -0.39 -32.99 -6.09
CA LEU A 188 -1.74 -32.47 -5.92
C LEU A 188 -2.02 -31.36 -6.93
N PHE A 189 -3.18 -31.44 -7.57
CA PHE A 189 -3.84 -30.31 -8.17
C PHE A 189 -5.19 -30.08 -7.48
N TYR A 190 -5.51 -28.82 -7.16
CA TYR A 190 -6.83 -28.47 -6.62
C TYR A 190 -7.40 -27.20 -7.21
N GLY A 191 -8.69 -27.23 -7.52
CA GLY A 191 -9.40 -26.15 -8.21
C GLY A 191 -10.18 -26.69 -9.41
N ASP A 192 -11.00 -25.83 -10.02
CA ASP A 192 -11.93 -26.24 -11.08
C ASP A 192 -11.19 -26.83 -12.29
N THR A 193 -11.45 -28.11 -12.54
CA THR A 193 -10.97 -28.88 -13.70
C THR A 193 -11.90 -28.80 -14.91
N ASN A 194 -13.04 -28.11 -14.83
CA ASN A 194 -13.96 -27.92 -15.96
C ASN A 194 -13.46 -26.80 -16.90
N ASN A 195 -12.20 -26.89 -17.30
CA ASN A 195 -11.51 -25.94 -18.15
C ASN A 195 -10.56 -26.71 -19.07
N ASP A 196 -10.64 -26.47 -20.37
CA ASP A 196 -9.94 -27.31 -21.35
C ASP A 196 -8.43 -27.21 -21.24
N ARG A 197 -7.89 -26.04 -20.88
CA ARG A 197 -6.46 -25.83 -20.60
C ARG A 197 -6.00 -26.69 -19.43
N ARG A 198 -6.65 -26.58 -18.27
CA ARG A 198 -6.30 -27.37 -17.08
C ARG A 198 -6.42 -28.87 -17.34
N LYS A 199 -7.44 -29.30 -18.10
CA LYS A 199 -7.58 -30.70 -18.53
C LYS A 199 -6.41 -31.16 -19.37
N ALA A 200 -5.92 -30.35 -20.31
CA ALA A 200 -4.77 -30.70 -21.14
C ALA A 200 -3.52 -30.96 -20.28
N TYR A 201 -3.20 -30.06 -19.35
CA TYR A 201 -2.10 -30.23 -18.39
C TYR A 201 -2.25 -31.51 -17.56
N ILE A 202 -3.40 -31.66 -16.91
CA ILE A 202 -3.64 -32.79 -16.01
C ILE A 202 -3.59 -34.12 -16.77
N ASN A 203 -4.18 -34.19 -17.96
CA ASN A 203 -4.18 -35.40 -18.78
C ASN A 203 -2.75 -35.79 -19.18
N GLU A 204 -1.93 -34.82 -19.58
CA GLU A 204 -0.55 -35.11 -19.99
C GLU A 204 0.31 -35.54 -18.79
N ILE A 205 0.26 -34.80 -17.68
CA ILE A 205 1.01 -35.10 -16.47
C ILE A 205 0.60 -36.48 -15.89
N SER A 206 -0.68 -36.82 -15.96
CA SER A 206 -1.20 -38.09 -15.45
C SER A 206 -0.72 -39.32 -16.24
N LYS A 207 -0.14 -39.15 -17.43
CA LYS A 207 0.51 -40.26 -18.16
C LYS A 207 1.80 -40.72 -17.49
N TYR A 208 2.46 -39.83 -16.76
CA TYR A 208 3.77 -40.06 -16.17
C TYR A 208 3.73 -40.18 -14.65
N PHE A 209 2.79 -39.50 -13.99
CA PHE A 209 2.73 -39.41 -12.54
C PHE A 209 1.33 -39.63 -11.98
N LYS A 210 1.26 -40.06 -10.71
CA LYS A 210 0.01 -40.19 -9.99
C LYS A 210 -0.43 -38.82 -9.43
N VAL A 211 -1.41 -38.20 -10.08
CA VAL A 211 -1.95 -36.90 -9.67
C VAL A 211 -3.20 -37.07 -8.82
N LYS A 212 -3.19 -36.51 -7.60
CA LYS A 212 -4.40 -36.33 -6.80
C LYS A 212 -5.11 -35.06 -7.26
N ILE A 213 -6.37 -35.18 -7.68
CA ILE A 213 -7.21 -34.06 -8.09
C ILE A 213 -8.28 -33.83 -7.03
N VAL A 214 -8.40 -32.59 -6.56
CA VAL A 214 -9.42 -32.20 -5.56
C VAL A 214 -10.22 -31.00 -6.06
N ASN A 215 -11.54 -31.17 -6.12
CA ASN A 215 -12.50 -30.12 -6.48
C ASN A 215 -13.34 -29.74 -5.25
N ASN A 216 -13.73 -28.47 -5.14
CA ASN A 216 -14.67 -27.97 -4.11
C ASN A 216 -14.28 -28.29 -2.65
N SER A 217 -12.98 -28.36 -2.35
CA SER A 217 -12.45 -28.47 -0.98
C SER A 217 -11.81 -27.15 -0.57
N PHE A 218 -12.05 -26.71 0.67
CA PHE A 218 -11.65 -25.38 1.15
C PHE A 218 -11.25 -25.42 2.62
N GLY A 219 -10.41 -24.46 3.04
CA GLY A 219 -9.94 -24.34 4.42
C GLY A 219 -9.16 -25.57 4.88
N GLU A 220 -9.37 -25.99 6.14
CA GLU A 220 -8.66 -27.13 6.73
C GLU A 220 -8.71 -28.40 5.86
N ASN A 221 -9.83 -28.66 5.19
CA ASN A 221 -9.97 -29.82 4.32
C ASN A 221 -8.99 -29.82 3.15
N ILE A 222 -8.73 -28.68 2.50
CA ILE A 222 -7.73 -28.63 1.41
C ILE A 222 -6.31 -28.60 1.95
N TRP A 223 -6.10 -27.96 3.10
CA TRP A 223 -4.80 -27.94 3.78
C TRP A 223 -4.32 -29.34 4.18
N GLU A 224 -5.24 -30.25 4.55
CA GLU A 224 -4.89 -31.66 4.77
C GLU A 224 -4.35 -32.35 3.51
N TYR A 225 -4.95 -32.11 2.35
CA TYR A 225 -4.43 -32.64 1.09
C TYR A 225 -3.07 -32.03 0.75
N ILE A 226 -2.91 -30.71 0.92
CA ILE A 226 -1.64 -30.01 0.66
C ILE A 226 -0.51 -30.61 1.52
N LYS A 227 -0.74 -30.82 2.82
CA LYS A 227 0.25 -31.41 3.73
C LYS A 227 0.63 -32.85 3.38
N LYS A 228 -0.31 -33.61 2.81
CA LYS A 228 -0.10 -34.99 2.35
C LYS A 228 0.53 -35.09 0.97
N SER A 229 0.85 -33.98 0.32
CA SER A 229 1.40 -33.96 -1.03
C SER A 229 2.84 -33.46 -1.06
N LYS A 230 3.71 -34.13 -1.81
CA LYS A 230 5.09 -33.65 -2.01
C LYS A 230 5.11 -32.36 -2.82
N ILE A 231 4.36 -32.32 -3.91
CA ILE A 231 4.30 -31.20 -4.87
C ILE A 231 2.85 -30.77 -5.05
N VAL A 232 2.62 -29.46 -5.09
CA VAL A 232 1.34 -28.85 -5.50
C VAL A 232 1.52 -28.14 -6.84
N LEU A 233 0.63 -28.41 -7.80
CA LEU A 233 0.63 -27.74 -9.10
C LEU A 233 -0.29 -26.52 -9.07
N ASN A 234 0.23 -25.38 -9.52
CA ASN A 234 -0.54 -24.18 -9.77
C ASN A 234 -0.64 -23.93 -11.28
N ILE A 235 -1.80 -24.26 -11.85
CA ILE A 235 -2.12 -24.09 -13.28
C ILE A 235 -3.23 -23.06 -13.39
N HIS A 236 -3.00 -22.00 -14.16
CA HIS A 236 -3.93 -20.88 -14.27
C HIS A 236 -5.22 -21.29 -14.99
N TYR A 237 -6.34 -20.65 -14.63
CA TYR A 237 -7.61 -20.88 -15.35
C TYR A 237 -7.63 -20.16 -16.71
N TYR A 238 -7.04 -18.97 -16.78
CA TYR A 238 -6.97 -18.11 -17.96
C TYR A 238 -5.55 -18.11 -18.53
N GLU A 239 -5.41 -17.98 -19.86
CA GLU A 239 -4.12 -17.95 -20.55
C GLU A 239 -3.28 -16.71 -20.15
N ASN A 240 -3.91 -15.53 -20.09
CA ASN A 240 -3.29 -14.28 -19.62
C ASN A 240 -3.66 -13.98 -18.16
N ALA A 241 -3.70 -14.99 -17.29
CA ALA A 241 -4.04 -14.77 -15.89
C ALA A 241 -3.02 -13.87 -15.17
N LEU A 242 -3.50 -13.21 -14.12
CA LEU A 242 -2.65 -12.71 -13.05
C LEU A 242 -2.21 -13.89 -12.19
N LEU A 243 -1.06 -13.77 -11.54
CA LEU A 243 -0.55 -14.80 -10.64
C LEU A 243 -1.61 -15.13 -9.57
N GLU A 244 -1.97 -16.41 -9.44
CA GLU A 244 -2.90 -16.92 -8.42
C GLU A 244 -2.24 -16.89 -7.02
N THR A 245 -1.85 -15.69 -6.56
CA THR A 245 -1.15 -15.46 -5.29
C THR A 245 -1.93 -15.98 -4.09
N THR A 246 -3.28 -15.96 -4.15
CA THR A 246 -4.13 -16.57 -3.13
C THR A 246 -3.83 -18.06 -2.95
N ARG A 247 -3.72 -18.83 -4.05
CA ARG A 247 -3.37 -20.27 -4.00
C ARG A 247 -1.92 -20.45 -3.56
N ILE A 248 -1.00 -19.70 -4.16
CA ILE A 248 0.43 -19.83 -3.86
C ILE A 248 0.68 -19.60 -2.38
N TYR A 249 0.20 -18.50 -1.80
CA TYR A 249 0.43 -18.20 -0.39
C TYR A 249 -0.35 -19.14 0.55
N GLU A 250 -1.51 -19.68 0.15
CA GLU A 250 -2.20 -20.74 0.90
C GLU A 250 -1.34 -22.02 0.97
N CYS A 251 -0.75 -22.41 -0.16
CA CYS A 251 0.14 -23.57 -0.25
C CYS A 251 1.44 -23.35 0.53
N LEU A 252 2.07 -22.18 0.36
CA LEU A 252 3.28 -21.83 1.09
C LEU A 252 3.01 -21.83 2.59
N SER A 253 1.89 -21.31 3.07
CA SER A 253 1.51 -21.34 4.49
C SER A 253 1.34 -22.75 5.08
N ASN A 254 1.24 -23.77 4.21
CA ASN A 254 1.24 -25.19 4.58
C ASN A 254 2.59 -25.88 4.25
N ASP A 255 3.66 -25.10 4.12
CA ASP A 255 5.02 -25.50 3.75
C ASP A 255 5.13 -26.26 2.42
N ALA A 256 4.17 -26.12 1.51
CA ALA A 256 4.14 -26.92 0.29
C ALA A 256 5.21 -26.49 -0.73
N LEU A 257 5.82 -27.46 -1.41
CA LEU A 257 6.59 -27.20 -2.63
C LEU A 257 5.61 -27.02 -3.78
N ILE A 258 5.74 -25.91 -4.50
CA ILE A 258 4.81 -25.52 -5.55
C ILE A 258 5.56 -25.45 -6.87
N ILE A 259 4.99 -26.05 -7.91
CA ILE A 259 5.35 -25.80 -9.30
C ILE A 259 4.21 -24.98 -9.90
N SER A 260 4.51 -23.78 -10.40
CA SER A 260 3.53 -22.83 -10.92
C SER A 260 3.85 -22.41 -12.34
N GLU A 261 2.82 -22.21 -13.15
CA GLU A 261 2.99 -21.37 -14.34
C GLU A 261 3.36 -19.93 -13.93
N LYS A 262 4.19 -19.27 -14.75
CA LYS A 262 4.31 -17.81 -14.76
C LYS A 262 2.97 -17.16 -15.12
N SER A 263 2.91 -15.84 -15.01
CA SER A 263 1.68 -15.06 -15.22
C SER A 263 2.00 -13.75 -15.94
N SER A 264 0.96 -13.06 -16.40
CA SER A 264 1.12 -11.79 -17.11
C SER A 264 1.74 -10.67 -16.25
N ASP A 265 1.59 -10.74 -14.93
CA ASP A 265 2.12 -9.78 -13.95
C ASP A 265 3.35 -10.31 -13.18
N PHE A 266 4.01 -11.35 -13.69
CA PHE A 266 5.11 -12.06 -13.02
C PHE A 266 6.28 -11.16 -12.59
N ASN A 267 6.56 -10.07 -13.33
CA ASN A 267 7.60 -9.10 -12.98
C ASN A 267 7.41 -8.47 -11.58
N THR A 268 6.20 -8.54 -11.01
CA THR A 268 5.87 -8.06 -9.66
C THR A 268 6.25 -9.05 -8.57
N TYR A 269 6.51 -10.32 -8.90
CA TYR A 269 6.67 -11.44 -7.95
C TYR A 269 7.98 -12.21 -8.14
N THR A 270 9.00 -11.57 -8.69
CA THR A 270 10.34 -12.17 -8.87
C THR A 270 10.99 -12.58 -7.54
N ASP A 271 10.53 -12.01 -6.41
CA ASP A 271 10.94 -12.41 -5.07
C ASP A 271 10.50 -13.85 -4.70
N LEU A 272 9.52 -14.42 -5.40
CA LEU A 272 9.07 -15.79 -5.21
C LEU A 272 9.89 -16.84 -5.97
N GLU A 273 10.75 -16.47 -6.92
CA GLU A 273 11.50 -17.43 -7.77
C GLU A 273 12.35 -18.43 -6.97
N ASN A 274 12.85 -18.00 -5.81
CA ASN A 274 13.65 -18.86 -4.94
C ASN A 274 12.78 -19.81 -4.09
N ILE A 275 11.48 -19.58 -4.00
CA ILE A 275 10.55 -20.30 -3.12
C ILE A 275 9.61 -21.19 -3.93
N VAL A 276 9.06 -20.67 -5.02
CA VAL A 276 8.18 -21.36 -5.97
C VAL A 276 8.97 -21.72 -7.21
N ASP A 277 8.76 -22.93 -7.75
CA ASP A 277 9.38 -23.31 -9.03
C ASP A 277 8.46 -22.88 -10.18
N PHE A 278 8.93 -22.00 -11.04
CA PHE A 278 8.12 -21.41 -12.11
C PHE A 278 8.47 -22.02 -13.47
N VAL A 279 7.44 -22.31 -14.26
CA VAL A 279 7.55 -22.72 -15.67
C VAL A 279 6.91 -21.70 -16.59
N GLU A 280 7.32 -21.67 -17.85
CA GLU A 280 6.69 -20.79 -18.84
C GLU A 280 5.21 -21.12 -19.07
N ILE A 281 4.42 -20.11 -19.40
CA ILE A 281 3.00 -20.24 -19.70
C ILE A 281 2.85 -21.19 -20.90
N ASP A 282 1.87 -22.10 -20.84
CA ASP A 282 1.60 -23.11 -21.89
C ASP A 282 2.69 -24.19 -22.07
N ASN A 283 3.72 -24.22 -21.22
CA ASN A 283 4.78 -25.21 -21.29
C ASN A 283 4.52 -26.45 -20.40
N ILE A 284 3.66 -27.35 -20.88
CA ILE A 284 3.33 -28.61 -20.19
C ILE A 284 4.58 -29.49 -20.00
N GLN A 285 5.47 -29.54 -21.00
CA GLN A 285 6.66 -30.39 -20.94
C GLN A 285 7.63 -29.92 -19.86
N GLU A 286 7.88 -28.62 -19.78
CA GLU A 286 8.70 -28.05 -18.71
C GLU A 286 8.13 -28.37 -17.33
N MET A 287 6.80 -28.28 -17.15
CA MET A 287 6.16 -28.70 -15.89
C MET A 287 6.43 -30.16 -15.56
N ILE A 288 6.33 -31.06 -16.54
CA ILE A 288 6.66 -32.49 -16.39
C ILE A 288 8.13 -32.68 -15.98
N ASP A 289 9.04 -31.96 -16.63
CA ASP A 289 10.48 -32.04 -16.34
C ASP A 289 10.79 -31.57 -14.91
N ARG A 290 10.17 -30.46 -14.47
CA ARG A 290 10.32 -29.94 -13.10
C ARG A 290 9.70 -30.88 -12.06
N ILE A 291 8.55 -31.51 -12.36
CA ILE A 291 7.98 -32.55 -11.50
C ILE A 291 8.98 -33.71 -11.34
N ASN A 292 9.53 -34.20 -12.45
CA ASN A 292 10.49 -35.31 -12.44
C ASN A 292 11.74 -34.97 -11.61
N PHE A 293 12.26 -33.74 -11.75
CA PHE A 293 13.38 -33.24 -10.97
C PHE A 293 13.09 -33.33 -9.46
N TRP A 294 12.00 -32.71 -8.98
CA TRP A 294 11.72 -32.67 -7.54
C TRP A 294 11.35 -34.02 -6.92
N LEU A 295 10.81 -34.96 -7.70
CA LEU A 295 10.49 -36.30 -7.20
C LEU A 295 11.72 -37.20 -7.08
N ASN A 296 12.77 -36.97 -7.88
CA ASN A 296 13.98 -37.79 -7.89
C ASN A 296 15.16 -37.16 -7.11
N GLU A 297 15.25 -35.83 -7.05
CA GLU A 297 16.36 -35.11 -6.41
C GLU A 297 16.04 -34.82 -4.93
N SER A 298 16.26 -35.84 -4.09
CA SER A 298 15.88 -35.80 -2.67
C SER A 298 16.59 -34.71 -1.85
N THR A 299 17.83 -34.36 -2.18
CA THR A 299 18.62 -33.34 -1.45
C THR A 299 18.03 -31.96 -1.69
N GLU A 300 17.82 -31.62 -2.96
CA GLU A 300 17.26 -30.37 -3.43
C GLU A 300 15.84 -30.20 -2.88
N PHE A 301 15.02 -31.25 -2.89
CA PHE A 301 13.70 -31.24 -2.29
C PHE A 301 13.76 -30.86 -0.80
N ILE A 302 14.67 -31.48 -0.03
CA ILE A 302 14.84 -31.18 1.40
C ILE A 302 15.30 -29.74 1.61
N GLU A 303 16.25 -29.25 0.81
CA GLU A 303 16.74 -27.87 0.88
C GLU A 303 15.63 -26.85 0.55
N ARG A 304 14.86 -27.10 -0.51
CA ARG A 304 13.72 -26.24 -0.88
C ARG A 304 12.67 -26.22 0.22
N LYS A 305 12.34 -27.37 0.83
CA LYS A 305 11.41 -27.45 1.97
C LYS A 305 11.91 -26.68 3.18
N LYS A 306 13.22 -26.72 3.49
CA LYS A 306 13.82 -25.90 4.56
C LYS A 306 13.66 -24.41 4.26
N LEU A 307 13.93 -24.00 3.01
CA LEU A 307 13.81 -22.60 2.61
C LEU A 307 12.36 -22.09 2.71
N ILE A 308 11.37 -22.89 2.27
CA ILE A 308 9.94 -22.57 2.42
C ILE A 308 9.57 -22.41 3.89
N LYS A 309 9.99 -23.35 4.76
CA LYS A 309 9.75 -23.25 6.21
C LYS A 309 10.33 -21.98 6.80
N SER A 310 11.56 -21.63 6.46
CA SER A 310 12.19 -20.37 6.89
C SER A 310 11.46 -19.13 6.36
N TYR A 311 10.97 -19.17 5.12
CA TYR A 311 10.16 -18.09 4.54
C TYR A 311 8.88 -17.83 5.34
N ASN A 312 8.25 -18.89 5.88
CA ASN A 312 7.02 -18.80 6.67
C ASN A 312 7.22 -18.38 8.14
N GLN A 313 8.46 -18.39 8.64
CA GLN A 313 8.78 -18.02 10.03
C GLN A 313 8.88 -16.49 10.25
N ARG A 314 8.48 -15.68 9.27
CA ARG A 314 8.47 -14.22 9.41
C ARG A 314 7.40 -13.77 10.41
N ASN A 315 7.76 -12.87 11.31
CA ASN A 315 6.84 -12.34 12.33
C ASN A 315 5.74 -11.46 11.74
N GLU A 316 6.08 -10.64 10.73
CA GLU A 316 5.17 -9.70 10.08
C GLU A 316 5.34 -9.79 8.56
N THR A 317 4.24 -9.62 7.84
CA THR A 317 4.18 -9.77 6.38
C THR A 317 3.70 -8.50 5.69
N GLN A 318 3.77 -8.49 4.34
CA GLN A 318 3.19 -7.38 3.59
C GLN A 318 1.67 -7.28 3.82
N PHE A 319 0.96 -8.40 3.93
CA PHE A 319 -0.46 -8.39 4.30
C PHE A 319 -0.69 -7.65 5.62
N ASP A 320 0.13 -7.91 6.64
CA ASP A 320 0.03 -7.22 7.94
C ASP A 320 0.21 -5.71 7.77
N PHE A 321 1.26 -5.27 7.07
CA PHE A 321 1.50 -3.85 6.81
C PHE A 321 0.31 -3.17 6.13
N TYR A 322 -0.15 -3.71 4.99
CA TYR A 322 -1.20 -3.08 4.20
C TYR A 322 -2.58 -3.15 4.86
N PHE A 323 -2.87 -4.20 5.64
CA PHE A 323 -4.12 -4.30 6.37
C PHE A 323 -4.17 -3.30 7.53
N HIS A 324 -3.11 -3.20 8.34
CA HIS A 324 -3.03 -2.19 9.41
C HIS A 324 -2.99 -0.76 8.83
N ARG A 325 -2.32 -0.55 7.69
CA ARG A 325 -2.35 0.73 6.94
C ARG A 325 -3.78 1.13 6.57
N MET A 326 -4.62 0.18 6.17
CA MET A 326 -6.04 0.43 5.92
C MET A 326 -6.81 0.73 7.22
N LEU A 327 -6.62 -0.03 8.29
CA LEU A 327 -7.27 0.23 9.58
C LEU A 327 -6.93 1.63 10.12
N LEU A 328 -5.65 2.02 10.06
CA LEU A 328 -5.17 3.35 10.45
C LEU A 328 -5.80 4.43 9.57
N SER A 329 -5.92 4.19 8.26
CA SER A 329 -6.47 5.17 7.33
C SER A 329 -7.92 5.56 7.64
N LEU A 330 -8.63 4.67 8.33
CA LEU A 330 -10.00 4.81 8.77
C LEU A 330 -10.12 5.21 10.24
N ASP A 331 -9.03 5.53 10.94
CA ASP A 331 -8.97 5.72 12.40
C ASP A 331 -9.62 4.56 13.20
N ILE A 332 -9.47 3.31 12.75
CA ILE A 332 -9.92 2.12 13.49
C ILE A 332 -8.88 1.74 14.55
N ILE A 333 -7.59 1.91 14.22
CA ILE A 333 -6.45 1.78 15.12
C ILE A 333 -5.69 3.12 15.18
N ASP A 334 -4.82 3.26 16.17
CA ASP A 334 -3.90 4.39 16.29
C ASP A 334 -2.54 4.10 15.63
N PHE A 335 -1.70 5.13 15.55
CA PHE A 335 -0.37 5.05 14.97
C PHE A 335 0.55 4.05 15.69
N ASP A 336 0.48 3.96 17.03
CA ASP A 336 1.36 3.08 17.79
C ASP A 336 1.00 1.60 17.55
N THR A 337 -0.29 1.28 17.45
CA THR A 337 -0.76 -0.06 17.05
C THR A 337 -0.31 -0.39 15.63
N MET A 338 -0.42 0.55 14.69
CA MET A 338 0.11 0.36 13.34
C MET A 338 1.61 0.05 13.38
N TYR A 339 2.40 0.93 14.00
CA TYR A 339 3.85 0.84 13.99
C TYR A 339 4.34 -0.44 14.69
N ASN A 340 3.79 -0.77 15.86
CA ASN A 340 4.23 -1.93 16.63
C ASN A 340 3.91 -3.27 15.97
N ASN A 341 2.92 -3.32 15.09
CA ASN A 341 2.51 -4.54 14.39
C ASN A 341 3.13 -4.67 12.99
N THR A 342 3.91 -3.68 12.53
CA THR A 342 4.41 -3.65 11.15
C THR A 342 5.84 -3.10 11.00
N SER A 343 6.50 -2.68 12.07
CA SER A 343 7.82 -2.02 11.96
C SER A 343 8.88 -2.90 11.32
N THR A 344 8.76 -4.22 11.45
CA THR A 344 9.73 -5.19 10.92
C THR A 344 9.52 -5.50 9.44
N THR A 345 8.39 -5.09 8.84
CA THR A 345 8.10 -5.31 7.42
C THR A 345 8.91 -4.38 6.50
N PHE A 346 9.36 -3.24 7.02
CA PHE A 346 10.21 -2.31 6.30
C PHE A 346 11.68 -2.60 6.60
N GLN A 347 12.39 -3.17 5.63
CA GLN A 347 13.80 -3.54 5.73
C GLN A 347 14.58 -2.86 4.59
N PRO A 348 14.80 -1.53 4.68
CA PRO A 348 15.51 -0.81 3.64
C PRO A 348 16.96 -1.30 3.55
N LYS A 349 17.47 -1.45 2.31
CA LYS A 349 18.88 -1.80 2.07
C LYS A 349 19.79 -0.58 2.19
N GLU A 350 19.23 0.59 1.90
CA GLU A 350 19.94 1.87 1.82
C GLU A 350 19.38 2.87 2.84
N PHE A 351 20.09 3.97 3.10
CA PHE A 351 19.59 5.08 3.92
C PHE A 351 18.84 6.15 3.11
N PHE A 352 18.70 5.95 1.79
CA PHE A 352 17.92 6.79 0.89
C PHE A 352 16.62 6.10 0.53
N TRP A 353 15.51 6.72 0.92
CA TRP A 353 14.16 6.19 0.80
C TRP A 353 13.28 7.03 -0.12
N CYS A 354 12.48 6.38 -0.96
CA CYS A 354 11.42 7.02 -1.73
C CYS A 354 10.07 6.72 -1.09
N LEU A 355 9.34 7.78 -0.71
CA LEU A 355 7.97 7.73 -0.24
C LEU A 355 7.02 7.78 -1.43
N SER A 356 6.26 6.69 -1.65
CA SER A 356 5.30 6.59 -2.75
C SER A 356 4.05 5.84 -2.33
N LEU A 357 2.93 6.09 -3.00
CA LEU A 357 1.75 5.25 -2.90
C LEU A 357 1.76 4.23 -4.06
N PRO A 358 1.83 2.91 -3.77
CA PRO A 358 1.89 1.89 -4.82
C PRO A 358 0.65 1.91 -5.73
N GLU A 359 -0.49 2.40 -5.23
CA GLU A 359 -1.74 2.51 -5.99
C GLU A 359 -1.71 3.55 -7.12
N TYR A 360 -0.72 4.45 -7.13
CA TYR A 360 -0.53 5.43 -8.19
C TYR A 360 0.53 4.93 -9.18
N LEU A 361 0.13 4.01 -10.07
CA LEU A 361 1.07 3.36 -11.00
C LEU A 361 1.78 4.37 -11.92
N ASP A 362 1.09 5.40 -12.39
CA ASP A 362 1.70 6.42 -13.27
C ASP A 362 2.84 7.18 -12.55
N ARG A 363 2.67 7.46 -11.24
CA ARG A 363 3.72 8.07 -10.41
C ARG A 363 4.91 7.11 -10.26
N ASN A 364 4.62 5.84 -10.01
CA ASN A 364 5.66 4.80 -9.89
C ASN A 364 6.45 4.64 -11.18
N ILE A 365 5.79 4.58 -12.35
CA ILE A 365 6.42 4.51 -13.67
C ILE A 365 7.29 5.75 -13.90
N ALA A 366 6.76 6.93 -13.63
CA ALA A 366 7.51 8.18 -13.77
C ALA A 366 8.69 8.28 -12.79
N PHE A 367 8.64 7.62 -11.63
CA PHE A 367 9.78 7.53 -10.72
C PHE A 367 10.81 6.49 -11.19
N GLN A 368 10.40 5.41 -11.87
CA GLN A 368 11.36 4.43 -12.43
C GLN A 368 12.35 5.08 -13.40
N SER A 369 11.93 6.07 -14.19
CA SER A 369 12.87 6.78 -15.07
C SER A 369 13.97 7.54 -14.30
N GLU A 370 13.68 8.00 -13.07
CA GLU A 370 14.67 8.68 -12.22
C GLU A 370 15.72 7.71 -11.67
N LEU A 371 15.41 6.42 -11.55
CA LEU A 371 16.37 5.41 -11.10
C LEU A 371 17.55 5.21 -12.06
N THR A 372 17.44 5.69 -13.30
CA THR A 372 18.58 5.74 -14.24
C THR A 372 19.67 6.73 -13.82
N LYS A 373 19.32 7.72 -13.00
CA LYS A 373 20.23 8.75 -12.48
C LYS A 373 20.81 8.35 -11.12
N TYR A 374 20.05 7.60 -10.32
CA TYR A 374 20.46 7.07 -9.02
C TYR A 374 19.55 5.89 -8.62
N ASN A 375 20.11 4.68 -8.50
CA ASN A 375 19.35 3.44 -8.32
C ASN A 375 19.37 2.87 -6.88
N GLU A 376 20.20 3.40 -5.99
CA GLU A 376 20.34 2.96 -4.60
C GLU A 376 19.25 3.58 -3.70
N ILE A 377 17.98 3.38 -4.05
CA ILE A 377 16.83 3.95 -3.33
C ILE A 377 15.88 2.83 -2.88
N SER A 378 15.68 2.71 -1.57
CA SER A 378 14.67 1.80 -1.02
C SER A 378 13.28 2.45 -1.10
N LYS A 379 12.25 1.71 -1.54
CA LYS A 379 10.88 2.24 -1.59
C LYS A 379 10.15 2.00 -0.27
N PHE A 380 9.47 3.03 0.22
CA PHE A 380 8.54 2.92 1.33
C PHE A 380 7.10 3.13 0.84
N PRO A 381 6.20 2.15 1.04
CA PRO A 381 4.78 2.31 0.73
C PRO A 381 4.13 3.27 1.75
N GLY A 382 3.88 4.51 1.31
CA GLY A 382 3.36 5.58 2.15
C GLY A 382 2.05 5.21 2.83
N LEU A 383 1.91 5.57 4.10
CA LEU A 383 0.69 5.39 4.88
C LEU A 383 -0.47 6.20 4.28
N ARG A 384 -1.69 5.71 4.49
CA ARG A 384 -2.92 6.32 3.97
C ARG A 384 -3.80 6.85 5.07
N HIS A 385 -4.66 7.79 4.69
CA HIS A 385 -5.72 8.30 5.53
C HIS A 385 -6.87 8.82 4.66
N LYS A 386 -8.11 8.75 5.18
CA LYS A 386 -9.30 9.37 4.52
C LYS A 386 -9.12 10.86 4.23
N THR A 387 -8.19 11.50 4.93
CA THR A 387 -7.72 12.87 4.72
C THR A 387 -6.26 12.82 4.22
N PRO A 388 -5.99 13.04 2.93
CA PRO A 388 -4.69 12.72 2.30
C PRO A 388 -3.44 13.31 2.97
N TRP A 389 -3.45 14.59 3.35
CA TRP A 389 -2.30 15.25 3.98
C TRP A 389 -1.90 14.63 5.33
N ILE A 390 -2.85 13.97 6.00
CA ILE A 390 -2.59 13.24 7.23
C ILE A 390 -1.86 11.93 6.93
N GLY A 391 -2.21 11.25 5.83
CA GLY A 391 -1.47 10.07 5.37
C GLY A 391 -0.01 10.38 5.04
N CYS A 392 0.23 11.51 4.38
CA CYS A 392 1.59 12.05 4.18
C CYS A 392 2.32 12.25 5.53
N GLY A 393 1.72 13.00 6.47
CA GLY A 393 2.34 13.23 7.78
C GLY A 393 2.56 11.96 8.61
N LEU A 394 1.63 10.99 8.57
CA LEU A 394 1.77 9.68 9.20
C LEU A 394 2.94 8.90 8.60
N SER A 395 3.17 9.01 7.29
CA SER A 395 4.29 8.36 6.61
C SER A 395 5.64 8.90 7.10
N TYR A 396 5.78 10.23 7.15
CA TYR A 396 6.99 10.85 7.73
C TYR A 396 7.15 10.49 9.20
N LYS A 397 6.07 10.52 10.00
CA LYS A 397 6.10 10.09 11.41
C LYS A 397 6.62 8.65 11.55
N TYR A 398 6.17 7.74 10.69
CA TYR A 398 6.61 6.35 10.65
C TYR A 398 8.11 6.24 10.34
N LEU A 399 8.56 6.87 9.24
CA LEU A 399 9.95 6.84 8.81
C LEU A 399 10.90 7.44 9.85
N MET A 400 10.51 8.53 10.52
CA MET A 400 11.33 9.16 11.56
C MET A 400 11.42 8.32 12.83
N LYS A 401 10.32 7.68 13.24
CA LYS A 401 10.33 6.74 14.36
C LYS A 401 11.19 5.51 14.04
N PHE A 402 11.06 4.97 12.83
CA PHE A 402 11.87 3.84 12.34
C PHE A 402 13.36 4.18 12.32
N ALA A 403 13.72 5.35 11.77
CA ALA A 403 15.11 5.79 11.71
C ALA A 403 15.72 5.97 13.11
N LYS A 404 14.95 6.53 14.05
CA LYS A 404 15.35 6.69 15.44
C LYS A 404 15.62 5.33 16.12
N GLU A 405 14.67 4.40 16.04
CA GLU A 405 14.77 3.11 16.74
C GLU A 405 15.89 2.21 16.18
N ASN A 406 16.25 2.40 14.91
CA ASN A 406 17.37 1.72 14.27
C ASN A 406 18.69 2.51 14.33
N ASN A 407 18.75 3.60 15.12
CA ASN A 407 19.95 4.41 15.35
C ASN A 407 20.60 4.97 14.07
N TYR A 408 19.81 5.34 13.06
CA TYR A 408 20.34 6.05 11.91
C TYR A 408 20.86 7.43 12.33
N GLU A 409 22.06 7.80 11.86
CA GLU A 409 22.61 9.14 12.08
C GLU A 409 21.96 10.19 11.16
N ARG A 410 21.59 9.76 9.96
CA ARG A 410 20.86 10.54 8.96
C ARG A 410 20.15 9.62 7.98
N ILE A 411 19.10 10.14 7.34
CA ILE A 411 18.37 9.48 6.25
C ILE A 411 18.08 10.49 5.14
N ILE A 412 17.91 10.01 3.92
CA ILE A 412 17.42 10.81 2.79
C ILE A 412 16.01 10.33 2.46
N ILE A 413 15.06 11.25 2.30
CA ILE A 413 13.72 10.92 1.81
C ILE A 413 13.41 11.78 0.59
N CYS A 414 12.96 11.14 -0.49
CA CYS A 414 12.30 11.83 -1.60
C CYS A 414 10.87 11.32 -1.79
N GLU A 415 10.04 12.12 -2.46
CA GLU A 415 8.72 11.70 -2.96
C GLU A 415 8.85 11.25 -4.42
N ASP A 416 7.92 10.42 -4.91
CA ASP A 416 7.95 9.85 -6.26
C ASP A 416 7.76 10.87 -7.41
N ASP A 417 7.35 12.10 -7.09
CA ASP A 417 7.28 13.25 -8.00
C ASP A 417 8.53 14.14 -7.99
N VAL A 418 9.63 13.68 -7.36
CA VAL A 418 10.96 14.29 -7.49
C VAL A 418 11.49 14.23 -8.91
N LEU A 419 12.18 15.29 -9.35
CA LEU A 419 12.96 15.33 -10.57
C LEU A 419 14.45 15.51 -10.22
N PHE A 420 15.26 14.47 -10.44
CA PHE A 420 16.69 14.55 -10.19
C PHE A 420 17.42 15.26 -11.35
N PRO A 421 18.44 16.08 -11.05
CA PRO A 421 19.32 16.67 -12.06
C PRO A 421 20.20 15.61 -12.74
N SER A 422 20.83 16.00 -13.85
CA SER A 422 21.99 15.25 -14.36
C SER A 422 23.14 15.28 -13.34
N ASN A 423 23.92 14.19 -13.29
CA ASN A 423 25.01 13.98 -12.33
C ASN A 423 24.55 14.13 -10.86
N PHE A 424 23.38 13.59 -10.53
CA PHE A 424 22.81 13.67 -9.18
C PHE A 424 23.76 13.06 -8.14
N ASP A 425 24.39 11.93 -8.46
CA ASP A 425 25.45 11.27 -7.69
C ASP A 425 26.54 12.26 -7.21
N LYS A 426 27.15 13.01 -8.14
CA LYS A 426 28.23 13.96 -7.81
C LYS A 426 27.71 15.13 -6.98
N LYS A 427 26.50 15.59 -7.28
CA LYS A 427 25.87 16.71 -6.56
C LYS A 427 25.51 16.33 -5.13
N ILE A 428 24.96 15.14 -4.91
CA ILE A 428 24.62 14.65 -3.56
C ILE A 428 25.89 14.35 -2.75
N ASP A 429 26.97 13.87 -3.38
CA ASP A 429 28.26 13.68 -2.71
C ASP A 429 28.87 14.98 -2.20
N ASN A 430 28.84 16.04 -3.00
CA ASN A 430 29.30 17.37 -2.56
C ASN A 430 28.46 17.91 -1.39
N ILE A 431 27.13 17.74 -1.44
CA ILE A 431 26.25 18.12 -0.32
C ILE A 431 26.59 17.31 0.92
N ASN A 432 26.77 15.99 0.80
CA ASN A 432 27.17 15.13 1.91
C ASN A 432 28.52 15.56 2.51
N PHE A 433 29.50 15.92 1.67
CA PHE A 433 30.79 16.45 2.11
C PHE A 433 30.61 17.74 2.92
N GLN A 434 29.78 18.66 2.45
CA GLN A 434 29.47 19.90 3.16
C GLN A 434 28.78 19.63 4.50
N LEU A 435 27.77 18.75 4.53
CA LEU A 435 27.00 18.39 5.73
C LEU A 435 27.82 17.65 6.80
N ASN A 436 28.93 17.02 6.41
CA ASN A 436 29.85 16.31 7.31
C ASN A 436 30.91 17.22 7.95
N LYS A 437 30.95 18.52 7.64
CA LYS A 437 31.90 19.44 8.25
C LYS A 437 31.65 19.54 9.77
N PRO A 438 32.67 19.36 10.63
CA PRO A 438 32.48 19.18 12.08
C PRO A 438 31.84 20.37 12.80
N ASN A 439 31.99 21.58 12.24
CA ASN A 439 31.45 22.82 12.83
C ASN A 439 30.08 23.21 12.26
N LEU A 440 29.54 22.45 11.30
CA LEU A 440 28.25 22.73 10.69
C LEU A 440 27.14 22.06 11.50
N LYS A 441 26.35 22.87 12.20
CA LYS A 441 25.11 22.41 12.84
C LYS A 441 23.97 22.50 11.83
N TRP A 442 23.20 21.42 11.70
CA TRP A 442 22.05 21.37 10.82
C TRP A 442 21.07 20.29 11.32
N ASP A 443 19.78 20.56 11.13
CA ASP A 443 18.70 19.61 11.41
C ASP A 443 18.22 18.93 10.13
N ILE A 444 18.17 19.68 9.03
CA ILE A 444 17.66 19.21 7.75
C ILE A 444 18.43 19.88 6.60
N PHE A 445 18.72 19.12 5.55
CA PHE A 445 19.02 19.67 4.24
C PHE A 445 17.76 19.63 3.40
N SER A 446 17.34 20.79 2.89
CA SER A 446 16.17 20.93 2.03
C SER A 446 16.61 21.01 0.57
N GLY A 447 16.38 19.96 -0.20
CA GLY A 447 16.81 19.89 -1.60
C GLY A 447 15.96 20.75 -2.54
N HIS A 448 14.76 21.14 -2.11
CA HIS A 448 13.85 22.02 -2.83
C HIS A 448 12.87 22.67 -1.87
N VAL A 449 12.87 24.01 -1.78
CA VAL A 449 12.01 24.78 -0.87
C VAL A 449 10.85 25.40 -1.65
N THR A 450 9.62 25.19 -1.17
CA THR A 450 8.40 25.75 -1.78
C THR A 450 7.52 26.43 -0.75
N ASP A 451 6.94 27.59 -1.07
CA ASP A 451 6.05 28.37 -0.17
C ASP A 451 6.69 28.88 1.13
N LEU A 452 7.94 29.35 1.03
CA LEU A 452 8.69 29.82 2.19
C LEU A 452 8.00 31.03 2.84
N ASN A 453 7.72 30.94 4.14
CA ASN A 453 7.14 32.05 4.90
C ASN A 453 8.09 33.26 4.93
N LYS A 454 7.55 34.46 4.68
CA LYS A 454 8.29 35.74 4.66
C LYS A 454 9.05 36.09 5.94
N SER A 455 8.77 35.43 7.06
CA SER A 455 9.45 35.63 8.36
C SER A 455 10.70 34.75 8.56
N PHE A 456 11.31 34.28 7.48
CA PHE A 456 12.56 33.52 7.52
C PHE A 456 13.80 34.44 7.57
N SER A 457 14.93 33.88 7.96
CA SER A 457 16.26 34.47 7.81
C SER A 457 17.13 33.55 6.95
N ALA A 458 18.00 34.12 6.11
CA ALA A 458 18.93 33.39 5.28
C ALA A 458 20.35 33.92 5.39
N LYS A 459 21.34 33.02 5.36
CA LYS A 459 22.76 33.35 5.33
C LYS A 459 23.52 32.43 4.40
N LYS A 460 24.32 32.98 3.47
CA LYS A 460 25.27 32.20 2.69
C LYS A 460 26.40 31.69 3.61
N ILE A 461 26.67 30.40 3.57
CA ILE A 461 27.65 29.72 4.44
C ILE A 461 28.83 29.10 3.67
N GLY A 462 28.78 29.14 2.33
CA GLY A 462 29.85 28.67 1.46
C GLY A 462 29.36 28.45 0.03
N ASP A 463 30.24 27.94 -0.81
CA ASP A 463 29.94 27.54 -2.17
C ASP A 463 30.90 26.44 -2.64
N ASP A 464 30.51 25.77 -3.72
CA ASP A 464 31.35 24.87 -4.52
C ASP A 464 31.06 25.06 -6.01
N ILE A 465 31.57 24.16 -6.85
CA ILE A 465 31.40 24.19 -8.30
C ILE A 465 29.93 24.08 -8.77
N PHE A 466 29.03 23.53 -7.94
CA PHE A 466 27.63 23.31 -8.26
C PHE A 466 26.69 24.29 -7.55
N PHE A 467 27.00 24.67 -6.31
CA PHE A 467 26.02 25.28 -5.41
C PHE A 467 26.58 26.40 -4.55
N ASN A 468 25.77 27.42 -4.30
CA ASN A 468 25.92 28.24 -3.09
C ASN A 468 25.14 27.58 -1.96
N TYR A 469 25.78 27.37 -0.81
CA TYR A 469 25.15 26.80 0.38
C TYR A 469 24.57 27.90 1.26
N ILE A 470 23.31 27.71 1.65
CA ILE A 470 22.52 28.70 2.38
C ILE A 470 21.97 28.04 3.64
N ASN A 471 22.17 28.70 4.77
CA ASN A 471 21.52 28.36 6.02
C ASN A 471 20.21 29.17 6.15
N LEU A 472 19.10 28.48 6.41
CA LEU A 472 17.78 29.06 6.69
C LEU A 472 17.31 28.63 8.08
N ASN A 473 16.47 29.46 8.70
CA ASN A 473 15.80 29.09 9.95
C ASN A 473 14.39 28.49 9.75
N LYS A 474 13.94 28.36 8.51
CA LYS A 474 12.61 27.85 8.11
C LYS A 474 12.72 27.11 6.77
N THR A 475 11.88 26.12 6.58
CA THR A 475 11.69 25.44 5.29
C THR A 475 10.30 24.82 5.19
N THR A 476 9.88 24.60 3.96
CA THR A 476 8.61 24.00 3.56
C THR A 476 8.82 23.23 2.26
N GLY A 477 7.96 22.24 2.00
CA GLY A 477 8.15 21.29 0.92
C GLY A 477 8.86 20.01 1.39
N MET A 478 8.39 18.88 0.88
CA MET A 478 8.77 17.54 1.33
C MET A 478 9.39 16.67 0.23
N VAL A 479 9.42 17.16 -1.01
CA VAL A 479 9.79 16.37 -2.21
C VAL A 479 11.19 15.75 -2.14
N PHE A 480 12.15 16.40 -1.47
CA PHE A 480 13.48 15.86 -1.21
C PHE A 480 14.13 16.53 -0.01
N ASN A 481 14.48 15.73 0.99
CA ASN A 481 15.13 16.22 2.21
C ASN A 481 16.13 15.18 2.74
N ILE A 482 17.25 15.65 3.31
CA ILE A 482 18.14 14.85 4.15
C ILE A 482 17.87 15.25 5.60
N TYR A 483 17.57 14.29 6.46
CA TYR A 483 17.23 14.52 7.85
C TYR A 483 18.37 14.05 8.75
N ASN A 484 18.84 14.93 9.63
CA ASN A 484 19.79 14.58 10.69
C ASN A 484 19.06 13.93 11.88
N LYS A 485 19.69 13.04 12.63
CA LYS A 485 19.10 12.47 13.85
C LYS A 485 18.53 13.50 14.84
N SER A 486 19.05 14.73 14.84
CA SER A 486 18.55 15.83 15.70
C SER A 486 17.07 16.17 15.47
N ILE A 487 16.51 15.89 14.28
CA ILE A 487 15.11 16.22 13.94
C ILE A 487 14.14 15.05 14.10
N PHE A 488 14.63 13.81 14.22
CA PHE A 488 13.79 12.61 14.20
C PHE A 488 12.73 12.64 15.30
N ASP A 489 13.11 13.00 16.53
CA ASP A 489 12.20 13.08 17.68
C ASP A 489 11.08 14.10 17.46
N TYR A 490 11.42 15.24 16.88
CA TYR A 490 10.44 16.30 16.64
C TYR A 490 9.36 15.84 15.67
N LEU A 491 9.76 15.26 14.52
CA LEU A 491 8.83 14.78 13.50
C LEU A 491 8.08 13.51 13.93
N ALA A 492 8.73 12.59 14.65
CA ALA A 492 8.08 11.41 15.22
C ALA A 492 7.01 11.78 16.26
N ASN A 493 7.12 12.95 16.90
CA ASN A 493 6.12 13.47 17.84
C ASN A 493 4.99 14.26 17.19
N TRP A 494 4.95 14.38 15.86
CA TRP A 494 3.87 15.04 15.14
C TRP A 494 2.49 14.47 15.52
N ASN A 495 1.55 15.36 15.86
CA ASN A 495 0.23 14.98 16.34
C ASN A 495 -0.80 14.94 15.21
N TYR A 496 -1.06 13.74 14.68
CA TYR A 496 -2.03 13.51 13.60
C TYR A 496 -3.50 13.71 14.01
N ASN A 497 -3.81 13.82 15.31
CA ASN A 497 -5.16 14.15 15.80
C ASN A 497 -5.48 15.63 15.67
N ASN A 498 -4.47 16.50 15.55
CA ASN A 498 -4.69 17.89 15.18
C ASN A 498 -5.02 17.97 13.68
N ARG A 499 -6.29 18.17 13.35
CA ARG A 499 -6.80 18.15 11.96
C ARG A 499 -6.77 19.52 11.27
N HIS A 500 -6.02 20.49 11.80
CA HIS A 500 -5.88 21.82 11.20
C HIS A 500 -4.79 21.84 10.10
N LEU A 501 -5.20 21.69 8.84
CA LEU A 501 -4.29 21.61 7.68
C LEU A 501 -3.25 22.75 7.62
N LEU A 502 -3.69 24.01 7.78
CA LEU A 502 -2.83 25.19 7.58
C LEU A 502 -1.69 25.30 8.60
N THR A 503 -1.82 24.67 9.76
CA THR A 503 -0.83 24.77 10.85
C THR A 503 -0.18 23.44 11.18
N ASN A 504 -0.80 22.32 10.80
CA ASN A 504 -0.40 20.99 11.21
C ASN A 504 -0.10 20.04 10.06
N ALA A 505 -0.18 20.46 8.79
CA ALA A 505 0.48 19.72 7.71
C ALA A 505 1.96 19.49 8.09
N ILE A 506 2.54 18.35 7.68
CA ILE A 506 3.85 17.94 8.20
C ILE A 506 4.97 18.95 7.90
N ASP A 507 4.88 19.62 6.75
CA ASP A 507 5.75 20.71 6.34
C ASP A 507 5.56 21.98 7.17
N ARG A 508 4.31 22.33 7.51
CA ARG A 508 4.00 23.43 8.41
C ARG A 508 4.42 23.15 9.85
N TYR A 509 4.30 21.90 10.28
CA TYR A 509 4.78 21.49 11.59
C TYR A 509 6.31 21.57 11.67
N LEU A 510 7.03 21.16 10.61
CA LEU A 510 8.47 21.35 10.49
C LEU A 510 8.86 22.84 10.50
N GLU A 511 8.19 23.67 9.70
CA GLU A 511 8.42 25.11 9.60
C GLU A 511 8.28 25.83 10.97
N ASN A 512 7.43 25.31 11.84
CA ASN A 512 7.16 25.87 13.17
C ASN A 512 8.17 25.43 14.26
N LYS A 513 9.16 24.58 13.94
CA LYS A 513 10.18 24.19 14.93
C LYS A 513 11.03 25.41 15.34
N HIS A 514 11.15 25.63 16.65
CA HIS A 514 12.08 26.63 17.18
C HIS A 514 13.53 26.24 16.93
N ASN A 515 14.36 27.23 16.57
CA ASN A 515 15.78 27.07 16.28
C ASN A 515 16.03 25.93 15.27
N LEU A 516 15.24 25.88 14.20
CA LEU A 516 15.47 24.97 13.09
C LEU A 516 16.68 25.44 12.30
N GLU A 517 17.63 24.55 12.04
CA GLU A 517 18.82 24.83 11.22
C GLU A 517 18.70 24.08 9.89
N VAL A 518 18.32 24.79 8.82
CA VAL A 518 18.11 24.21 7.49
C VAL A 518 19.29 24.58 6.59
N ILE A 519 19.85 23.60 5.90
CA ILE A 519 20.78 23.86 4.78
C ILE A 519 20.03 23.68 3.46
N THR A 520 20.20 24.59 2.52
CA THR A 520 19.72 24.45 1.14
C THR A 520 20.76 24.99 0.16
N THR A 521 20.48 24.90 -1.13
CA THR A 521 21.38 25.36 -2.19
C THR A 521 20.69 26.33 -3.15
N THR A 522 21.47 27.25 -3.73
CA THR A 522 21.10 27.93 -4.98
C THR A 522 22.11 27.60 -6.09
N PRO A 523 21.65 27.04 -7.23
CA PRO A 523 20.29 26.53 -7.48
C PRO A 523 19.90 25.36 -6.56
N TYR A 524 18.61 25.05 -6.45
CA TYR A 524 18.14 23.89 -5.68
C TYR A 524 18.70 22.57 -6.25
N LEU A 525 18.84 21.55 -5.38
CA LEU A 525 19.38 20.25 -5.79
C LEU A 525 18.44 19.53 -6.75
N VAL A 526 17.13 19.52 -6.43
CA VAL A 526 16.11 18.82 -7.20
C VAL A 526 15.00 19.78 -7.61
N GLU A 527 14.19 19.33 -8.56
CA GLU A 527 12.95 20.00 -8.96
C GLU A 527 11.73 19.13 -8.66
N HIS A 528 10.54 19.68 -8.87
CA HIS A 528 9.28 18.98 -8.74
C HIS A 528 8.71 18.67 -10.12
N LYS A 529 8.23 17.44 -10.37
CA LYS A 529 7.55 17.12 -11.63
C LYS A 529 6.21 17.87 -11.73
N GLU A 530 6.09 18.71 -12.75
CA GLU A 530 4.89 19.54 -12.99
C GLU A 530 3.77 18.82 -13.75
N ASN A 531 4.03 17.65 -14.35
CA ASN A 531 3.04 16.95 -15.20
C ASN A 531 2.32 15.77 -14.51
N ILE A 532 2.58 15.52 -13.23
CA ILE A 532 2.05 14.35 -12.50
C ILE A 532 1.01 14.76 -11.46
N ASN A 533 -0.18 14.16 -11.51
CA ASN A 533 -1.25 14.44 -10.55
C ASN A 533 -0.79 14.28 -9.08
N THR A 534 -0.98 15.35 -8.29
CA THR A 534 -0.63 15.33 -6.87
C THR A 534 -1.64 14.51 -6.07
N THR A 535 -1.19 13.88 -5.00
CA THR A 535 -2.05 13.14 -4.05
C THR A 535 -2.77 14.06 -3.08
N LEU A 536 -2.35 15.33 -2.98
CA LEU A 536 -2.84 16.32 -2.02
C LEU A 536 -3.83 17.33 -2.61
N TRP A 537 -3.68 17.67 -3.90
CA TRP A 537 -4.40 18.74 -4.58
C TRP A 537 -4.95 18.26 -5.94
N ASP A 538 -6.24 18.51 -6.19
CA ASP A 538 -6.91 18.21 -7.46
C ASP A 538 -6.58 19.29 -8.50
N ARG A 539 -5.64 18.97 -9.40
CA ARG A 539 -5.09 19.90 -10.40
C ARG A 539 -6.10 20.40 -11.42
N ASN A 540 -7.25 19.74 -11.57
CA ASN A 540 -8.28 20.18 -12.51
C ASN A 540 -9.01 21.46 -12.05
N THR A 541 -8.76 21.95 -10.83
CA THR A 541 -9.51 23.07 -10.23
C THR A 541 -8.66 24.18 -9.61
N SER A 542 -7.33 24.10 -9.68
CA SER A 542 -6.43 25.08 -9.04
C SER A 542 -5.41 25.67 -10.02
N GLU A 543 -5.26 27.01 -10.02
CA GLU A 543 -4.15 27.78 -10.66
C GLU A 543 -2.80 27.54 -9.94
N PHE A 544 -2.47 26.29 -9.64
CA PHE A 544 -1.35 25.90 -8.78
C PHE A 544 -0.16 25.43 -9.63
N SER A 545 1.01 26.07 -9.47
CA SER A 545 2.28 25.67 -10.12
C SER A 545 3.41 25.67 -9.09
N TYR A 546 4.10 24.52 -8.99
CA TYR A 546 5.28 24.40 -8.14
C TYR A 546 6.39 25.35 -8.60
N ASN A 547 6.60 25.52 -9.90
CA ASN A 547 7.57 26.46 -10.48
C ASN A 547 7.33 27.89 -10.00
N SER A 548 6.08 28.35 -9.93
CA SER A 548 5.76 29.69 -9.39
C SER A 548 6.19 29.83 -7.93
N MET A 549 5.93 28.81 -7.11
CA MET A 549 6.28 28.79 -5.69
C MET A 549 7.80 28.66 -5.48
N THR A 550 8.47 27.86 -6.31
CA THR A 550 9.92 27.69 -6.33
C THR A 550 10.60 29.01 -6.67
N ASN A 551 10.19 29.66 -7.76
CA ASN A 551 10.74 30.96 -8.17
C ASN A 551 10.51 32.04 -7.11
N SER A 552 9.32 32.05 -6.50
CA SER A 552 9.00 32.98 -5.40
C SER A 552 9.91 32.77 -4.19
N SER A 553 10.17 31.50 -3.83
CA SER A 553 11.02 31.15 -2.68
C SER A 553 12.49 31.50 -2.95
N LEU A 554 13.01 31.19 -4.15
CA LEU A 554 14.36 31.57 -4.58
C LEU A 554 14.56 33.09 -4.55
N HIS A 555 13.61 33.85 -5.11
CA HIS A 555 13.69 35.31 -5.12
C HIS A 555 13.70 35.90 -3.72
N LEU A 556 12.92 35.34 -2.80
CA LEU A 556 12.94 35.75 -1.39
C LEU A 556 14.31 35.49 -0.76
N ILE A 557 14.88 34.30 -0.96
CA ILE A 557 16.19 33.92 -0.41
C ILE A 557 17.30 34.82 -0.95
N GLU A 558 17.33 35.06 -2.26
CA GLU A 558 18.30 35.98 -2.89
C GLU A 558 18.21 37.40 -2.33
N LYS A 559 16.98 37.90 -2.16
CA LYS A 559 16.74 39.23 -1.59
C LYS A 559 17.22 39.32 -0.15
N GLU A 560 17.03 38.27 0.65
CA GLU A 560 17.44 38.26 2.05
C GLU A 560 18.96 38.16 2.20
N ILE A 561 19.63 37.33 1.38
CA ILE A 561 21.09 37.23 1.37
C ILE A 561 21.72 38.57 0.99
N ASN A 562 21.16 39.29 0.03
CA ASN A 562 21.69 40.60 -0.42
C ASN A 562 21.47 41.74 0.59
N LYS A 563 20.74 41.54 1.70
CA LYS A 563 20.62 42.54 2.78
C LYS A 563 21.83 42.54 3.72
N HIS A 564 22.66 41.50 3.66
CA HIS A 564 23.83 41.27 4.50
C HIS A 564 25.09 41.20 3.62
#